data_AF-A0AAP8U786-F1
#
_entry.id   AF-A0AAP8U786-F1
#
_cell.length_a   1.000
_cell.length_b   1.000
_cell.length_c   1.000
_cell.angle_alpha   90.00
_cell.angle_beta   90.00
_cell.angle_gamma   90.00
#
_symmetry.space_group_name_H-M   'P 1'
#
loop_
_entity.id
_entity.type
_entity.pdbx_description
1 polymer ?
#
loop_
_entity_poly.entity_id
_entity_poly.type
_entity_poly.pdbx_seq_one_letter_code
_entity_poly.pdbx_strand_id
1 'polypeptide(L)'
;MAKEEINKKIFELLGLVEKDNGFWCFVERIADNEIVVEGYEGEFSFFTGDGMLLLMEEARKQGLLFRITQFESWYSVIVGENKGDQFTLVCEEKHPYLPKAVSLAYLRCMWRI
;
A
#
# COMPACT_ATOMS: atom_id res chain seq x y z
N MET A 1 -7.50 0.79 14.63
CA MET A 1 -6.42 -0.21 14.48
C MET A 1 -5.13 0.44 14.89
N ALA A 2 -4.29 -0.30 15.63
CA ALA A 2 -2.95 0.16 16.00
C ALA A 2 -2.04 0.20 14.75
N LYS A 3 -0.92 0.94 14.81
CA LYS A 3 0.03 1.07 13.69
C LYS A 3 0.57 -0.30 13.27
N GLU A 4 0.93 -1.13 14.25
CA GLU A 4 1.49 -2.46 14.05
C GLU A 4 0.48 -3.38 13.34
N GLU A 5 -0.79 -3.29 13.71
CA GLU A 5 -1.86 -4.11 13.12
C GLU A 5 -2.12 -3.75 11.65
N ILE A 6 -2.09 -2.45 11.31
CA ILE A 6 -2.22 -1.98 9.92
C ILE A 6 -1.06 -2.49 9.08
N ASN A 7 0.17 -2.31 9.57
CA ASN A 7 1.37 -2.75 8.87
C ASN A 7 1.33 -4.26 8.59
N LYS A 8 1.04 -5.09 9.59
CA LYS A 8 0.96 -6.56 9.44
C LYS A 8 0.00 -6.99 8.34
N LYS A 9 -1.21 -6.43 8.33
CA LYS A 9 -2.21 -6.74 7.29
C LYS A 9 -1.73 -6.35 5.88
N ILE A 10 -1.03 -5.23 5.76
CA ILE A 10 -0.47 -4.81 4.47
C ILE A 10 0.66 -5.73 4.03
N PHE A 11 1.53 -6.18 4.95
CA PHE A 11 2.57 -7.16 4.63
C PHE A 11 1.98 -8.48 4.11
N GLU A 12 0.94 -9.00 4.78
CA GLU A 12 0.22 -10.21 4.33
C GLU A 12 -0.33 -10.04 2.91
N LEU A 13 -0.97 -8.91 2.61
CA LEU A 13 -1.53 -8.60 1.29
C LEU A 13 -0.45 -8.50 0.19
N LEU A 14 0.75 -8.07 0.54
CA LEU A 14 1.88 -7.93 -0.38
C LEU A 14 2.74 -9.21 -0.47
N GLY A 15 2.39 -10.28 0.26
CA GLY A 15 3.20 -11.50 0.30
C GLY A 15 4.56 -11.32 0.99
N LEU A 16 4.67 -10.34 1.88
CA LEU A 16 5.88 -9.99 2.63
C LEU A 16 5.87 -10.67 4.00
N VAL A 17 7.05 -11.03 4.52
CA VAL A 17 7.18 -11.70 5.82
C VAL A 17 7.92 -10.79 6.82
N GLU A 18 7.34 -10.65 8.01
CA GLU A 18 8.00 -10.01 9.15
C GLU A 18 9.01 -10.97 9.78
N LYS A 19 10.25 -10.50 10.02
CA LYS A 19 11.28 -11.32 10.69
C LYS A 19 12.25 -10.40 11.45
N ASP A 20 12.58 -10.79 12.68
CA ASP A 20 13.54 -10.12 13.57
C ASP A 20 13.26 -8.62 13.82
N ASN A 21 11.97 -8.24 13.94
CA ASN A 21 11.50 -6.86 14.05
C ASN A 21 11.80 -5.97 12.82
N GLY A 22 12.18 -6.59 11.70
CA GLY A 22 12.28 -5.98 10.36
C GLY A 22 11.35 -6.69 9.37
N PHE A 23 11.39 -6.28 8.09
CA PHE A 23 10.48 -6.80 7.06
C PHE A 23 11.24 -7.28 5.83
N TRP A 24 10.90 -8.47 5.35
CA TRP A 24 11.58 -9.14 4.25
C TRP A 24 10.65 -9.21 3.04
N CYS A 25 11.18 -8.79 1.88
CA CYS A 25 10.53 -8.96 0.58
C CYS A 25 11.08 -10.21 -0.11
N PHE A 26 10.20 -10.95 -0.77
CA PHE A 26 10.59 -12.02 -1.68
C PHE A 26 10.40 -11.48 -3.10
N VAL A 27 11.49 -11.29 -3.85
CA VAL A 27 11.41 -10.91 -5.26
C VAL A 27 11.67 -12.14 -6.10
N GLU A 28 10.61 -12.76 -6.64
CA GLU A 28 10.79 -13.86 -7.60
C GLU A 28 11.30 -13.28 -8.94
N ARG A 29 12.60 -13.44 -9.24
CA ARG A 29 13.16 -13.07 -10.55
C ARG A 29 12.79 -14.12 -11.60
N ILE A 30 11.82 -13.81 -12.45
CA ILE A 30 11.37 -14.63 -13.60
C ILE A 30 12.36 -14.55 -14.79
N ALA A 31 13.66 -14.38 -14.54
CA ALA A 31 14.66 -14.44 -15.60
C ALA A 31 15.27 -15.84 -15.72
N ASP A 32 15.43 -16.57 -14.60
CA ASP A 32 16.25 -17.79 -14.55
C ASP A 32 15.65 -18.93 -13.71
N ASN A 33 14.34 -18.90 -13.38
CA ASN A 33 13.70 -19.87 -12.46
C ASN A 33 14.38 -19.99 -11.07
N GLU A 34 15.20 -19.01 -10.67
CA GLU A 34 15.75 -18.91 -9.31
C GLU A 34 14.88 -17.98 -8.46
N ILE A 35 14.40 -18.51 -7.32
CA ILE A 35 13.80 -17.69 -6.26
C ILE A 35 14.95 -16.98 -5.53
N VAL A 36 15.25 -15.76 -5.92
CA VAL A 36 16.23 -14.91 -5.22
C VAL A 36 15.51 -14.14 -4.12
N VAL A 37 15.82 -14.44 -2.86
CA VAL A 37 15.29 -13.68 -1.73
C VAL A 37 16.12 -12.40 -1.55
N GLU A 38 15.72 -11.31 -2.21
CA GLU A 38 16.27 -9.97 -1.93
C GLU A 38 15.54 -9.33 -0.74
N GLY A 39 16.03 -9.59 0.46
CA GLY A 39 15.53 -8.98 1.70
C GLY A 39 16.16 -7.61 1.97
N TYR A 40 15.35 -6.65 2.39
CA TYR A 40 15.84 -5.41 3.01
C TYR A 40 15.86 -5.59 4.52
N GLU A 41 17.04 -5.62 5.14
CA GLU A 41 17.15 -5.63 6.60
C GLU A 41 16.97 -4.20 7.14
N GLY A 42 15.81 -3.92 7.76
CA GLY A 42 15.53 -2.62 8.36
C GLY A 42 14.09 -2.45 8.87
N GLU A 43 13.87 -1.43 9.71
CA GLU A 43 12.54 -1.02 10.15
C GLU A 43 11.80 -0.35 8.98
N PHE A 44 10.90 -1.09 8.32
CA PHE A 44 10.04 -0.57 7.26
C PHE A 44 8.66 -0.19 7.79
N SER A 45 8.09 0.91 7.30
CA SER A 45 6.76 1.35 7.72
C SER A 45 6.01 1.96 6.55
N PHE A 46 4.79 1.49 6.31
CA PHE A 46 3.87 2.07 5.31
C PHE A 46 3.42 3.49 5.67
N PHE A 47 3.66 3.91 6.92
CA PHE A 47 3.38 5.27 7.40
C PHE A 47 4.54 6.22 7.14
N THR A 48 5.24 6.03 6.02
CA THR A 48 6.34 6.88 5.54
C THR A 48 6.05 7.29 4.10
N GLY A 49 6.80 8.26 3.57
CA GLY A 49 6.66 8.66 2.16
C GLY A 49 6.91 7.49 1.19
N ASP A 50 8.00 6.76 1.40
CA ASP A 50 8.38 5.63 0.54
C ASP A 50 7.39 4.47 0.66
N GLY A 51 6.97 4.15 1.89
CA GLY A 51 5.96 3.12 2.13
C GLY A 51 4.62 3.45 1.49
N MET A 52 4.20 4.72 1.53
CA MET A 52 3.00 5.20 0.86
C MET A 52 3.11 5.05 -0.67
N LEU A 53 4.24 5.44 -1.26
CA LEU A 53 4.45 5.35 -2.71
C LEU A 53 4.46 3.90 -3.20
N LEU A 54 5.04 2.98 -2.43
CA LEU A 54 4.99 1.55 -2.71
C LEU A 54 3.55 1.05 -2.80
N LEU A 55 2.70 1.40 -1.83
CA LEU A 55 1.29 0.99 -1.84
C LEU A 55 0.51 1.52 -3.04
N MET A 56 0.75 2.79 -3.40
CA MET A 56 0.13 3.39 -4.57
C MET A 56 0.55 2.68 -5.85
N GLU A 57 1.83 2.31 -5.97
CA GLU A 57 2.35 1.57 -7.12
C GLU A 57 1.80 0.14 -7.20
N GLU A 58 1.73 -0.58 -6.08
CA GLU A 58 1.14 -1.93 -6.05
C GLU A 58 -0.34 -1.92 -6.39
N ALA A 59 -1.09 -0.92 -5.93
CA ALA A 59 -2.50 -0.77 -6.30
C ALA A 59 -2.67 -0.39 -7.79
N ARG A 60 -1.76 0.42 -8.34
CA ARG A 60 -1.75 0.79 -9.76
C ARG A 60 -1.59 -0.40 -10.68
N LYS A 61 -0.74 -1.38 -10.30
CA LYS A 61 -0.59 -2.66 -11.02
C LYS A 61 -1.90 -3.45 -11.10
N GLN A 62 -2.81 -3.24 -10.14
CA GLN A 62 -4.14 -3.83 -10.08
C GLN A 62 -5.23 -2.94 -10.71
N GLY A 63 -4.86 -1.85 -11.39
CA GLY A 63 -5.80 -0.94 -12.07
C GLY A 63 -6.45 0.10 -11.16
N LEU A 64 -5.99 0.25 -9.91
CA LEU A 64 -6.49 1.24 -8.97
C LEU A 64 -5.67 2.54 -9.04
N LEU A 65 -6.36 3.68 -8.99
CA LEU A 65 -5.76 5.01 -8.95
C LEU A 65 -6.12 5.73 -7.66
N PHE A 66 -5.13 6.41 -7.10
CA PHE A 66 -5.27 7.25 -5.92
C PHE A 66 -5.37 8.71 -6.34
N ARG A 67 -6.42 9.38 -5.90
CA ARG A 67 -6.62 10.83 -6.04
C ARG A 67 -6.56 11.45 -4.64
N ILE A 68 -5.59 12.34 -4.45
CA ILE A 68 -5.28 12.92 -3.14
C ILE A 68 -5.61 14.41 -3.18
N THR A 69 -6.44 14.86 -2.24
CA THR A 69 -6.75 16.28 -2.04
C THR A 69 -6.39 16.68 -0.62
N GLN A 70 -5.61 17.74 -0.46
CA GLN A 70 -5.31 18.30 0.85
C GLN A 70 -6.33 19.39 1.20
N PHE A 71 -6.88 19.31 2.41
CA PHE A 71 -7.63 20.36 3.07
C PHE A 71 -6.86 20.77 4.32
N GLU A 72 -6.92 22.03 4.73
CA GLU A 72 -6.17 22.67 5.84
C GLU A 72 -5.47 21.71 6.82
N SER A 73 -6.23 20.86 7.53
CA SER A 73 -5.74 19.93 8.55
C SER A 73 -5.88 18.44 8.22
N TRP A 74 -6.32 18.06 7.01
CA TRP A 74 -6.55 16.66 6.64
C TRP A 74 -6.41 16.37 5.14
N TYR A 75 -6.04 15.14 4.82
CA TYR A 75 -5.97 14.63 3.46
C TYR A 75 -7.19 13.77 3.16
N SER A 76 -7.82 13.99 2.00
CA SER A 76 -8.77 13.05 1.39
C SER A 76 -8.05 12.19 0.38
N VAL A 77 -8.14 10.87 0.52
CA VAL A 77 -7.60 9.89 -0.41
C VAL A 77 -8.76 9.11 -1.01
N ILE A 78 -9.02 9.37 -2.28
CA ILE A 78 -10.05 8.69 -3.07
C ILE A 78 -9.37 7.62 -3.91
N VAL A 79 -9.83 6.38 -3.85
CA VAL A 79 -9.32 5.28 -4.67
C VAL A 79 -10.42 4.78 -5.58
N GLY A 80 -10.08 4.53 -6.84
CA GLY A 80 -11.03 4.03 -7.82
C GLY A 80 -10.37 3.40 -9.04
N GLU A 81 -11.16 2.71 -9.84
CA GLU A 81 -10.74 2.12 -11.11
C GLU A 81 -10.88 3.16 -12.23
N ASN A 82 -9.92 3.18 -13.17
CA ASN A 82 -10.02 4.00 -14.37
C ASN A 82 -10.28 3.12 -15.60
N LYS A 83 -11.44 3.28 -16.23
CA LYS A 83 -11.82 2.57 -17.46
C LYS A 83 -12.03 3.61 -18.56
N GLY A 84 -10.94 3.98 -19.22
CA GLY A 84 -10.94 5.06 -20.23
C GLY A 84 -11.24 6.41 -19.60
N ASP A 85 -12.38 7.00 -19.96
CA ASP A 85 -12.81 8.32 -19.45
C ASP A 85 -13.65 8.24 -18.16
N GLN A 86 -13.94 7.02 -17.67
CA GLN A 86 -14.77 6.81 -16.48
C GLN A 86 -13.92 6.42 -15.27
N PHE A 87 -14.15 7.12 -14.15
CA PHE A 87 -13.59 6.80 -12.85
C PHE A 87 -14.66 6.19 -11.94
N THR A 88 -14.48 4.94 -11.53
CA THR A 88 -15.38 4.25 -10.61
C THR A 88 -14.81 4.29 -9.20
N LEU A 89 -15.50 4.97 -8.28
CA LEU A 89 -15.11 5.04 -6.88
C LEU A 89 -15.15 3.65 -6.22
N VAL A 90 -14.03 3.25 -5.60
CA VAL A 90 -13.94 2.05 -4.76
C VAL A 90 -14.05 2.43 -3.29
N CYS A 91 -13.26 3.41 -2.85
CA CYS A 91 -13.34 3.94 -1.49
C CYS A 91 -12.80 5.37 -1.34
N GLU A 92 -13.06 5.95 -0.17
CA GLU A 92 -12.52 7.24 0.27
C GLU A 92 -12.03 7.07 1.72
N GLU A 93 -10.85 7.63 2.03
CA GLU A 93 -10.30 7.71 3.37
C GLU A 93 -9.84 9.13 3.69
N LYS A 94 -9.96 9.51 4.96
CA LYS A 94 -9.59 10.84 5.45
C LYS A 94 -8.70 10.74 6.67
N HIS A 95 -7.55 11.43 6.64
CA HIS A 95 -6.65 11.44 7.80
C HIS A 95 -5.74 12.68 7.81
N PRO A 96 -5.36 13.24 8.98
CA PRO A 96 -4.40 14.34 9.10
C PRO A 96 -3.00 14.02 8.55
N TYR A 97 -2.65 12.74 8.51
CA TYR A 97 -1.35 12.24 8.04
C TYR A 97 -1.53 11.41 6.77
N LEU A 98 -0.99 11.90 5.66
CA LEU A 98 -1.21 11.35 4.32
C LEU A 98 -0.78 9.87 4.18
N PRO A 99 0.42 9.43 4.58
CA PRO A 99 0.80 8.02 4.47
C PRO A 99 -0.17 7.07 5.17
N LYS A 100 -0.74 7.50 6.29
CA LYS A 100 -1.75 6.72 7.00
C LYS A 100 -3.11 6.73 6.28
N ALA A 101 -3.52 7.84 5.68
CA ALA A 101 -4.71 7.87 4.82
C ALA A 101 -4.59 6.88 3.66
N VAL A 102 -3.43 6.87 2.98
CA VAL A 102 -3.14 5.94 1.87
C VAL A 102 -3.10 4.49 2.34
N SER A 103 -2.44 4.21 3.47
CA SER A 103 -2.38 2.84 4.03
C SER A 103 -3.78 2.29 4.35
N LEU A 104 -4.66 3.12 4.94
CA LEU A 104 -6.03 2.73 5.22
C LEU A 104 -6.84 2.53 3.93
N ALA A 105 -6.65 3.40 2.94
CA ALA A 105 -7.35 3.29 1.66
C ALA A 105 -6.94 2.03 0.89
N TYR A 106 -5.64 1.72 0.88
CA TYR A 106 -5.10 0.49 0.31
C TYR A 106 -5.74 -0.75 0.95
N LEU A 107 -5.72 -0.83 2.29
CA LEU A 107 -6.36 -1.93 3.02
C LEU A 107 -7.84 -2.10 2.66
N ARG A 108 -8.59 -1.00 2.59
CA ARG A 108 -10.02 -1.04 2.26
C ARG A 108 -10.29 -1.51 0.83
N CYS A 109 -9.38 -1.21 -0.11
CA CYS A 109 -9.48 -1.69 -1.48
C CYS A 109 -9.19 -3.19 -1.58
N MET A 110 -8.10 -3.64 -0.95
CA MET A 110 -7.60 -5.01 -1.12
C MET A 110 -8.39 -6.05 -0.32
N TRP A 111 -9.02 -5.66 0.80
CA TRP A 111 -9.85 -6.56 1.60
C TRP A 111 -11.27 -6.76 1.05
N ARG A 112 -11.57 -6.18 -0.13
CA ARG A 112 -12.85 -6.39 -0.83
C ARG A 112 -12.80 -7.52 -1.87
N ILE A 113 -11.68 -8.27 -1.93
CA ILE A 113 -11.50 -9.53 -2.66
C ILE A 113 -11.61 -10.68 -1.66
#